data_AF-A0A4Q2DJ05-F1
#
_entry.id   AF-A0A4Q2DJ05-F1
#
_cell.length_a   1.000
_cell.length_b   1.000
_cell.length_c   1.000
_cell.angle_alpha   90.00
_cell.angle_beta   90.00
_cell.angle_gamma   90.00
#
_symmetry.space_group_name_H-M   'P 1'
#
loop_
_entity.id
_entity.type
_entity.pdbx_description
1 polymer ?
#
loop_
_entity_poly.entity_id
_entity_poly.type
_entity_poly.pdbx_seq_one_letter_code
_entity_poly.pdbx_strand_id
1 'polypeptide(L)'
;MIVGRQILTNLHYPNRVADLEGSAPNGPIIGFRRHGHANQIFNFHPIEGAQAQISIGINGRDLYATSANPSPGELIRAAEGSASLYDVHQRPNSVVK
;
A
#
# COMPACT_ATOMS: atom_id res chain seq x y z
N MET A 1 -12.27 -6.96 -8.22
CA MET A 1 -10.80 -6.87 -8.02
C MET A 1 -10.43 -5.40 -7.98
N ILE A 2 -9.66 -4.95 -6.99
CA ILE A 2 -9.21 -3.55 -6.90
C ILE A 2 -8.04 -3.36 -7.85
N VAL A 3 -8.10 -2.36 -8.72
CA VAL A 3 -7.06 -2.04 -9.68
C VAL A 3 -6.76 -0.54 -9.66
N GLY A 4 -5.52 -0.19 -9.97
CA GLY A 4 -5.11 1.21 -10.12
C GLY A 4 -4.83 1.92 -8.80
N ARG A 5 -4.87 3.26 -8.86
CA ARG A 5 -4.48 4.15 -7.76
C ARG A 5 -5.54 4.20 -6.67
N GLN A 6 -5.12 4.00 -5.42
CA GLN A 6 -5.97 3.91 -4.24
C GLN A 6 -5.31 4.59 -3.03
N ILE A 7 -6.15 5.08 -2.11
CA ILE A 7 -5.74 5.48 -0.76
C ILE A 7 -6.30 4.44 0.20
N LEU A 8 -5.42 3.68 0.86
CA LEU A 8 -5.83 2.65 1.82
C LEU A 8 -6.18 3.32 3.15
N THR A 9 -7.46 3.27 3.53
CA THR A 9 -7.94 3.85 4.80
C THR A 9 -7.89 2.80 5.90
N ASN A 10 -7.35 3.17 7.07
CA ASN A 10 -7.35 2.30 8.23
C ASN A 10 -8.78 2.13 8.76
N LEU A 11 -9.19 0.88 8.92
CA LEU A 11 -10.53 0.53 9.39
C LEU A 11 -10.83 1.04 10.81
N HIS A 12 -9.90 0.82 11.74
CA HIS A 12 -10.10 1.10 13.15
C HIS A 12 -9.78 2.56 13.49
N TYR A 13 -9.04 3.24 12.62
CA TYR A 13 -8.67 4.65 12.75
C TYR A 13 -8.99 5.39 11.44
N PRO A 14 -10.26 5.77 11.19
CA PRO A 14 -10.69 6.32 9.90
C PRO A 14 -9.99 7.61 9.45
N ASN A 15 -9.34 8.31 10.39
CA ASN A 15 -8.53 9.50 10.10
C ASN A 15 -7.08 9.18 9.67
N ARG A 16 -6.72 7.89 9.63
CA ARG A 16 -5.40 7.39 9.22
C ARG A 16 -5.48 6.61 7.92
N VAL A 17 -4.48 6.81 7.08
CA VAL A 17 -4.28 6.10 5.81
C VAL A 17 -2.91 5.45 5.80
N ALA A 18 -2.70 4.48 4.92
CA ALA A 18 -1.35 3.98 4.64
C ALA A 18 -0.49 5.13 4.09
N ASP A 19 0.75 5.20 4.55
CA ASP A 19 1.69 6.28 4.25
C ASP A 19 3.11 5.71 4.22
N LEU A 20 3.87 6.01 3.17
CA LEU A 20 5.31 5.75 3.16
C LEU A 20 6.04 6.83 3.96
N GLU A 21 6.58 6.44 5.10
CA GLU A 21 7.20 7.35 6.06
C GLU A 21 8.33 8.16 5.41
N GLY A 22 8.21 9.48 5.49
CA GLY A 22 9.19 10.42 4.95
C GLY A 22 9.37 10.36 3.43
N SER A 23 8.50 9.64 2.69
CA SER A 23 8.70 9.33 1.27
C SER A 23 10.05 8.66 0.99
N ALA A 24 10.60 7.94 1.97
CA ALA A 24 11.95 7.39 1.92
C ALA A 24 11.95 6.02 1.21
N PRO A 25 12.86 5.78 0.24
CA PRO A 25 13.16 4.43 -0.21
C PRO A 25 13.56 3.55 0.97
N ASN A 26 13.07 2.31 0.99
CA ASN A 26 13.18 1.35 2.09
C ASN A 26 12.53 1.79 3.41
N GLY A 27 11.82 2.92 3.41
CA GLY A 27 11.03 3.40 4.54
C GLY A 27 9.85 2.46 4.84
N PRO A 28 9.39 2.41 6.10
CA PRO A 28 8.22 1.63 6.45
C PRO A 28 6.93 2.28 5.91
N ILE A 29 5.95 1.43 5.62
CA ILE A 29 4.57 1.84 5.36
C ILE A 29 3.83 1.82 6.70
N ILE A 30 3.34 2.98 7.12
CA ILE A 30 2.73 3.22 8.43
C ILE A 30 1.30 3.75 8.30
N GLY A 31 0.56 3.78 9.41
CA GLY A 31 -0.73 4.47 9.49
C GLY A 31 -0.55 5.93 9.91
N PHE A 32 -0.70 6.88 8.98
CA PHE A 32 -0.49 8.31 9.22
C PHE A 32 -1.74 9.15 8.91
N ARG A 33 -1.76 10.41 9.37
CA ARG A 33 -2.87 11.33 9.10
C ARG A 33 -3.00 11.56 7.60
N ARG A 34 -4.23 11.49 7.08
CA ARG A 34 -4.52 11.75 5.66
C ARG A 34 -4.14 13.20 5.27
N HIS A 35 -3.33 13.34 4.24
CA HIS A 35 -2.96 14.61 3.59
C HIS A 35 -2.91 14.53 2.05
N GLY A 36 -3.05 13.34 1.45
CA GLY A 36 -3.26 13.17 0.00
C GLY A 36 -2.04 13.38 -0.89
N HIS A 37 -0.83 13.41 -0.32
CA HIS A 37 0.41 13.48 -1.10
C HIS A 37 0.76 12.11 -1.72
N ALA A 38 1.76 12.11 -2.61
CA ALA A 38 2.16 10.93 -3.38
C ALA A 38 2.48 9.69 -2.52
N ASN A 39 3.06 9.88 -1.33
CA ASN A 39 3.36 8.82 -0.38
C ASN A 39 2.13 8.16 0.28
N GLN A 40 0.92 8.65 0.01
CA GLN A 40 -0.36 8.05 0.44
C GLN A 40 -1.16 7.43 -0.71
N ILE A 41 -0.63 7.47 -1.94
CA ILE A 41 -1.31 7.00 -3.14
C ILE A 41 -0.61 5.74 -3.64
N PHE A 42 -1.26 4.60 -3.47
CA PHE A 42 -0.74 3.29 -3.80
C PHE A 42 -1.36 2.81 -5.12
N ASN A 43 -0.58 2.17 -5.97
CA ASN A 43 -1.05 1.55 -7.18
C ASN A 43 -1.16 0.03 -6.99
N PHE A 44 -2.32 -0.54 -7.30
CA PHE A 44 -2.57 -1.98 -7.24
C PHE A 44 -2.42 -2.56 -8.64
N HIS A 45 -1.40 -3.42 -8.79
CA HIS A 45 -1.11 -4.16 -10.01
C HIS A 45 -1.71 -5.56 -9.85
N PRO A 46 -2.87 -5.84 -10.48
CA PRO A 46 -3.51 -7.15 -10.35
C PRO A 46 -2.63 -8.25 -10.94
N ILE A 47 -2.58 -9.38 -10.24
CA ILE A 47 -2.01 -10.65 -10.70
C ILE A 47 -3.18 -11.63 -10.91
N GLU A 48 -2.89 -12.90 -11.19
CA GLU A 48 -3.92 -13.94 -11.25
C GLU A 48 -4.63 -14.10 -9.89
N GLY A 49 -5.93 -14.36 -9.94
CA GLY A 49 -6.76 -14.53 -8.74
C GLY A 49 -7.07 -13.22 -8.01
N ALA A 50 -7.00 -13.26 -6.67
CA ALA A 50 -7.21 -12.09 -5.80
C ALA A 50 -5.90 -11.41 -5.38
N GLN A 51 -4.78 -11.78 -6.02
CA GLN A 51 -3.45 -11.29 -5.66
C GLN A 51 -3.11 -9.99 -6.37
N ALA A 52 -2.32 -9.14 -5.72
CA ALA A 52 -1.77 -7.94 -6.31
C ALA A 52 -0.35 -7.67 -5.83
N GLN A 53 0.44 -7.05 -6.70
CA GLN A 53 1.61 -6.26 -6.29
C GLN A 53 1.15 -4.84 -6.01
N ILE A 54 1.76 -4.20 -5.01
CA ILE A 54 1.39 -2.85 -4.60
C ILE A 54 2.61 -1.95 -4.73
N SER A 55 2.50 -0.86 -5.47
CA SER A 55 3.56 0.14 -5.59
C SER A 55 3.14 1.53 -5.13
N ILE A 56 4.12 2.40 -4.91
CA ILE A 56 4.00 3.82 -4.62
C ILE A 56 4.98 4.55 -5.53
N GLY A 57 4.50 5.57 -6.25
CA GLY A 57 5.33 6.42 -7.09
C GLY A 57 5.89 7.60 -6.29
N ILE A 58 7.22 7.67 -6.11
CA ILE A 58 7.94 8.78 -5.45
C ILE A 58 9.04 9.27 -6.37
N ASN A 59 9.07 10.58 -6.63
CA ASN A 59 10.12 11.25 -7.41
C ASN A 59 10.43 10.56 -8.76
N GLY A 60 9.39 10.08 -9.45
CA GLY A 60 9.51 9.40 -10.74
C GLY A 60 9.98 7.94 -10.67
N ARG A 61 10.03 7.34 -9.47
CA ARG A 61 10.37 5.93 -9.25
C ARG A 61 9.20 5.19 -8.61
N ASP A 62 9.05 3.92 -9.00
CA ASP A 62 8.11 3.02 -8.34
C ASP A 62 8.81 2.23 -7.24
N LEU A 63 8.33 2.40 -6.01
CA LEU A 63 8.71 1.62 -4.84
C LEU A 63 7.61 0.60 -4.57
N TYR A 64 7.95 -0.66 -4.38
CA TYR A 64 7.01 -1.74 -4.16
C TYR A 64 6.93 -2.11 -2.69
N ALA A 65 5.71 -2.38 -2.21
CA ALA A 65 5.49 -2.88 -0.87
C ALA A 65 6.10 -4.29 -0.75
N THR A 66 6.95 -4.46 0.26
CA THR A 66 7.69 -5.69 0.51
C THR A 66 7.61 -6.09 1.98
N SER A 67 7.54 -7.40 2.20
CA SER A 67 7.75 -8.03 3.50
C SER A 67 8.69 -9.22 3.31
N ALA A 68 9.94 -9.06 3.76
CA ALA A 68 10.95 -10.11 3.64
C ALA A 68 10.71 -11.29 4.60
N ASN A 69 10.10 -11.00 5.75
CA ASN A 69 9.68 -11.99 6.75
C ASN A 69 8.27 -11.61 7.23
N PRO A 70 7.20 -12.20 6.68
CA PRO A 70 5.83 -11.88 7.06
C PRO A 70 5.48 -12.50 8.42
N SER A 71 6.02 -11.90 9.49
CA SER A 71 5.77 -12.26 10.88
C SER A 71 4.99 -11.16 11.60
N PRO A 72 4.21 -11.48 12.66
CA PRO A 72 3.51 -10.47 13.44
C PRO A 72 4.46 -9.38 13.96
N GLY A 73 4.12 -8.12 13.72
CA GLY A 73 4.92 -6.96 14.15
C GLY A 73 6.01 -6.53 13.18
N GLU A 74 6.32 -7.32 12.15
CA GLU A 74 7.27 -6.91 11.11
C GLU A 74 6.69 -5.80 10.23
N LEU A 75 7.54 -4.83 9.90
CA LEU A 75 7.13 -3.69 9.10
C LEU A 75 7.10 -4.05 7.62
N ILE A 76 6.05 -3.60 6.94
CA ILE A 76 6.02 -3.56 5.47
C ILE A 76 6.87 -2.35 5.04
N ARG A 77 7.78 -2.55 4.08
CA ARG A 77 8.67 -1.50 3.54
C ARG A 77 8.40 -1.25 2.07
N ALA A 78 8.79 -0.07 1.56
CA ALA A 78 8.71 0.22 0.13
C ALA A 78 10.12 0.19 -0.52
N ALA A 79 10.37 -0.73 -1.45
CA ALA A 79 11.69 -0.95 -2.04
C ALA A 79 11.67 -0.95 -3.57
N GLU A 80 12.76 -0.55 -4.22
CA GLU A 80 12.92 -0.67 -5.68
C GLU A 80 13.19 -2.13 -6.07
N GLY A 81 12.63 -2.58 -7.21
CA GLY A 81 12.97 -3.86 -7.84
C GLY A 81 12.54 -5.13 -7.11
N SER A 82 11.81 -5.04 -6.00
CA SER A 82 11.31 -6.20 -5.25
C SER A 82 9.85 -6.00 -4.89
N ALA A 83 8.98 -6.98 -5.17
CA ALA A 83 7.55 -6.88 -4.86
C ALA A 83 7.07 -8.14 -4.13
N SER A 84 6.34 -7.95 -3.03
CA SER A 84 5.57 -9.03 -2.39
C SER A 84 4.21 -9.17 -3.07
N LEU A 85 3.61 -10.37 -2.96
CA LEU A 85 2.23 -10.63 -3.37
C LEU A 85 1.31 -10.45 -2.16
N TYR A 86 0.20 -9.74 -2.36
CA TYR A 86 -0.81 -9.50 -1.33
C TYR A 86 -2.15 -10.03 -1.79
N ASP A 87 -2.85 -10.75 -0.92
CA ASP A 87 -4.25 -11.10 -1.14
C ASP A 87 -5.14 -9.88 -0.86
N VAL A 88 -5.90 -9.47 -1.88
CA VAL A 88 -6.76 -8.29 -1.84
C VAL A 88 -8.22 -8.73 -1.70
N HIS A 89 -8.76 -8.52 -0.51
CA HIS A 89 -10.17 -8.76 -0.24
C HIS A 89 -10.97 -7.47 -0.36
N GLN A 90 -11.92 -7.43 -1.29
CA GLN A 90 -12.95 -6.39 -1.26
C GLN A 90 -13.87 -6.65 -0.08
N ARG A 91 -14.16 -5.61 0.70
CA ARG A 91 -15.15 -5.72 1.76
C ARG A 91 -16.55 -5.90 1.17
N PRO A 92 -17.35 -6.85 1.68
CA PRO A 92 -18.77 -6.89 1.40
C PRO A 92 -19.41 -5.55 1.79
N ASN A 93 -20.27 -5.00 0.92
CA ASN A 93 -21.03 -3.77 1.12
C ASN A 93 -20.24 -2.44 1.08
N SER A 94 -18.96 -2.43 0.71
CA SER A 94 -18.25 -1.18 0.41
C SER A 94 -18.59 -0.72 -1.01
N VAL A 95 -19.71 -0.02 -1.17
CA VAL A 95 -19.98 0.74 -2.39
C VAL A 95 -19.00 1.91 -2.42
N VAL A 96 -18.02 1.85 -3.32
CA VAL A 96 -17.20 3.00 -3.68
C VAL A 96 -18.14 3.95 -4.43
N LYS A 97 -18.56 5.04 -3.79
CA LYS A 97 -19.16 6.19 -4.46
C LYS A 97 -18.07 7.19 -4.79
#